data_AF-W1Y8R0-F1
#
_entry.id   AF-W1Y8R0-F1
#
_cell.length_a   1.000
_cell.length_b   1.000
_cell.length_c   1.000
_cell.angle_alpha   90.00
_cell.angle_beta   90.00
_cell.angle_gamma   90.00
#
_symmetry.space_group_name_H-M   'P 1'
#
loop_
_entity.id
_entity.type
_entity.pdbx_description
1 polymer ?
#
loop_
_entity_poly.entity_id
_entity_poly.type
_entity_poly.pdbx_seq_one_letter_code
_entity_poly.pdbx_strand_id
1 'polypeptide(L)'
;ESALNNVDVVFASLSGSLDKQAETIVKAMDNKNVKRLIFVAAPGIYDELPEPFNQWNKEQFGEKLNRYRKASDIIENSDLDYTIIRPGWLTDKNENV
;
A
#
# COMPACT_ATOMS: atom_id res chain seq x y z
N GLU A 1 5.14 11.88 13.82
CA GLU A 1 5.39 10.92 14.92
C GLU A 1 4.43 11.06 16.11
N SER A 2 4.04 12.27 16.56
CA SER A 2 3.08 12.42 17.68
C SER A 2 1.74 11.69 17.46
N ALA A 3 1.30 11.60 16.21
CA ALA A 3 0.09 10.87 15.81
C ALA A 3 0.13 9.35 16.09
N LEU A 4 1.30 8.79 16.40
CA LEU A 4 1.49 7.37 16.72
C LEU A 4 1.57 7.09 18.23
N ASN A 5 1.41 8.11 19.08
CA ASN A 5 1.37 7.89 20.52
C ASN A 5 0.10 7.11 20.88
N ASN A 6 0.25 6.01 21.64
CA ASN A 6 -0.84 5.12 22.06
C ASN A 6 -1.67 4.56 20.89
N VAL A 7 -1.01 4.27 19.77
CA VAL A 7 -1.62 3.63 18.60
C VAL A 7 -1.18 2.17 18.53
N ASP A 8 -2.16 1.26 18.46
CA ASP A 8 -1.90 -0.17 18.30
C ASP A 8 -1.69 -0.56 16.83
N VAL A 9 -2.43 0.09 15.92
CA VAL A 9 -2.47 -0.24 14.48
C VAL A 9 -2.47 1.03 13.63
N VAL A 10 -1.65 1.03 12.58
CA VAL A 10 -1.66 2.08 11.55
C VAL A 10 -2.38 1.57 10.31
N PHE A 11 -3.37 2.32 9.83
CA PHE A 11 -4.00 2.11 8.52
C PHE A 11 -3.54 3.21 7.56
N ALA A 12 -2.95 2.80 6.44
CA ALA A 12 -2.39 3.70 5.43
C ALA A 12 -3.00 3.42 4.05
N SER A 13 -3.96 4.28 3.67
CA SER A 13 -4.57 4.32 2.34
C SER A 13 -4.23 5.66 1.68
N LEU A 14 -3.07 5.72 1.02
CA LEU A 14 -2.44 6.96 0.59
C LEU A 14 -2.37 7.09 -0.93
N SER A 15 -1.97 8.28 -1.40
CA SER A 15 -1.68 8.56 -2.80
C SER A 15 -0.46 9.49 -2.93
N GLY A 16 0.07 9.61 -4.15
CA GLY A 16 1.21 10.49 -4.44
C GLY A 16 2.56 9.76 -4.41
N SER A 17 3.46 10.21 -3.54
CA SER A 17 4.83 9.70 -3.42
C SER A 17 4.91 8.54 -2.44
N LEU A 18 4.24 7.43 -2.79
CA LEU A 18 4.02 6.28 -1.90
C LEU A 18 5.30 5.60 -1.40
N ASP A 19 6.34 5.57 -2.22
CA ASP A 19 7.66 5.08 -1.86
C ASP A 19 8.25 5.87 -0.67
N LYS A 20 8.30 7.20 -0.79
CA LYS A 20 8.77 8.07 0.30
C LYS A 20 7.87 8.03 1.53
N GLN A 21 6.57 7.89 1.32
CA GLN A 21 5.60 7.76 2.41
C GLN A 21 5.79 6.44 3.16
N ALA A 22 6.06 5.32 2.47
CA ALA A 22 6.33 4.04 3.09
C ALA A 22 7.58 4.08 3.97
N GLU A 23 8.69 4.65 3.47
CA GLU A 23 9.91 4.85 4.28
C GLU A 23 9.63 5.67 5.54
N THR A 24 8.85 6.74 5.40
CA THR A 24 8.49 7.63 6.50
C THR A 24 7.62 6.92 7.54
N ILE A 25 6.66 6.11 7.08
CA ILE A 25 5.77 5.33 7.96
C ILE A 25 6.56 4.30 8.74
N VAL A 26 7.38 3.48 8.06
CA VAL A 26 8.20 2.45 8.71
C VAL A 26 9.08 3.08 9.79
N LYS A 27 9.83 4.12 9.44
CA LYS A 27 10.69 4.83 10.40
C LYS A 27 9.91 5.41 11.59
N ALA A 28 8.77 6.03 11.34
CA ALA A 28 7.97 6.62 12.41
C ALA A 28 7.36 5.56 13.34
N MET A 29 6.96 4.41 12.79
CA MET A 29 6.43 3.27 13.53
C MET A 29 7.52 2.63 14.40
N ASP A 30 8.73 2.44 13.85
CA ASP A 30 9.88 1.93 14.60
C ASP A 30 10.25 2.84 15.77
N ASN A 31 10.34 4.16 15.54
CA ASN A 31 10.63 5.15 16.58
C ASN A 31 9.60 5.16 17.72
N LYS A 32 8.39 4.66 17.46
CA LYS A 32 7.27 4.65 18.41
C LYS A 32 6.94 3.25 18.91
N ASN A 33 7.73 2.25 18.52
CA ASN A 33 7.51 0.84 18.86
C ASN A 33 6.09 0.36 18.50
N VAL A 34 5.52 0.88 17.42
CA VAL A 34 4.24 0.43 16.86
C VAL A 34 4.56 -0.59 15.78
N LYS A 35 3.97 -1.78 15.83
CA LYS A 35 4.33 -2.86 14.90
C LYS A 35 3.27 -3.19 13.85
N ARG A 36 1.98 -3.00 14.14
CA ARG A 36 0.92 -3.43 13.23
C ARG A 36 0.63 -2.38 12.13
N LEU A 37 0.86 -2.74 10.88
CA LEU A 37 0.56 -1.91 9.70
C LEU A 37 -0.45 -2.58 8.78
N ILE A 38 -1.47 -1.85 8.36
CA ILE A 38 -2.34 -2.20 7.23
C ILE A 38 -2.12 -1.16 6.14
N PHE A 39 -1.60 -1.59 4.99
CA PHE A 39 -1.25 -0.71 3.89
C PHE A 39 -2.06 -1.05 2.64
N VAL A 40 -2.59 -0.04 1.96
CA VAL A 40 -3.33 -0.21 0.71
C VAL A 40 -2.40 0.07 -0.47
N ALA A 41 -2.20 -0.95 -1.30
CA ALA A 41 -1.45 -0.86 -2.55
C ALA A 41 -2.37 -0.97 -3.77
N ALA A 42 -1.87 -1.50 -4.89
CA ALA A 42 -2.61 -1.64 -6.14
C ALA A 42 -2.56 -3.09 -6.66
N PRO A 43 -3.55 -3.53 -7.44
CA PRO A 43 -3.51 -4.82 -8.10
C PRO A 43 -2.51 -4.77 -9.27
N GLY A 44 -1.84 -5.89 -9.53
CA GLY A 44 -0.86 -6.05 -10.61
C GLY A 44 0.58 -5.68 -10.25
N ILE A 45 0.87 -5.30 -8.99
CA ILE A 45 2.23 -4.90 -8.59
C ILE A 45 3.21 -6.09 -8.46
N TYR A 46 2.73 -7.32 -8.48
CA TYR A 46 3.56 -8.54 -8.51
C TYR A 46 3.38 -9.32 -9.83
N ASP A 47 2.85 -8.68 -10.88
CA ASP A 47 2.47 -9.37 -12.12
C ASP A 47 1.50 -10.55 -11.87
N GLU A 48 0.65 -10.42 -10.85
CA GLU A 48 -0.22 -11.49 -10.37
C GLU A 48 -1.57 -11.58 -11.10
N LEU A 49 -1.83 -10.66 -12.03
CA LEU A 49 -3.09 -10.61 -12.77
C LEU A 49 -3.00 -11.50 -14.03
N PRO A 50 -4.11 -12.11 -14.48
CA PRO A 50 -4.13 -12.89 -15.72
C PRO A 50 -3.99 -11.98 -16.94
N GLU A 51 -3.38 -12.48 -18.01
CA GLU A 51 -3.44 -11.81 -19.32
C GLU A 51 -4.81 -12.04 -20.00
N PRO A 52 -5.32 -11.07 -20.79
CA PRO A 52 -4.69 -9.79 -21.18
C PRO A 52 -4.91 -8.65 -20.17
N PHE A 53 -5.55 -8.94 -19.03
CA PHE A 53 -5.94 -7.92 -18.05
C PHE A 53 -4.74 -7.27 -17.37
N ASN A 54 -3.68 -8.02 -17.10
CA ASN A 54 -2.45 -7.50 -16.51
C ASN A 54 -1.77 -6.44 -17.40
N GLN A 55 -1.64 -6.73 -18.70
CA GLN A 55 -1.14 -5.75 -19.67
C GLN A 55 -2.00 -4.48 -19.68
N TRP A 56 -3.32 -4.63 -19.77
CA TRP A 56 -4.24 -3.49 -19.72
C TRP A 56 -4.11 -2.69 -18.41
N ASN A 57 -3.99 -3.37 -17.26
CA ASN A 57 -3.85 -2.73 -15.95
C ASN A 57 -2.55 -1.90 -15.87
N LYS A 58 -1.45 -2.41 -16.43
CA LYS A 58 -0.17 -1.68 -16.54
C LYS A 58 -0.30 -0.40 -17.35
N GLU A 59 -1.04 -0.46 -18.47
CA GLU A 59 -1.30 0.71 -19.31
C GLU A 59 -2.14 1.78 -18.59
N GLN A 60 -3.15 1.36 -17.81
CA GLN A 60 -4.02 2.30 -17.10
C GLN A 60 -3.31 3.01 -15.93
N PHE A 61 -2.52 2.27 -15.14
CA PHE A 61 -1.83 2.85 -13.99
C PHE A 61 -0.51 3.54 -14.34
N GLY A 62 0.17 3.07 -15.39
CA GLY A 62 1.50 3.54 -15.78
C GLY A 62 2.51 3.46 -14.63
N GLU A 63 3.33 4.50 -14.48
CA GLU A 63 4.38 4.57 -13.46
C GLU A 63 3.89 4.47 -12.01
N LYS A 64 2.57 4.65 -11.76
CA LYS A 64 2.01 4.53 -10.42
C LYS A 64 2.20 3.11 -9.87
N LEU A 65 2.08 2.07 -10.71
CA LEU A 65 2.32 0.69 -10.25
C LEU A 65 3.73 0.53 -9.70
N ASN A 66 4.73 1.15 -10.32
CA ASN A 66 6.11 1.08 -9.85
C ASN A 66 6.26 1.72 -8.45
N ARG A 67 5.50 2.77 -8.14
CA ARG A 67 5.50 3.39 -6.80
C ARG A 67 4.82 2.50 -5.77
N TYR A 68 3.70 1.88 -6.11
CA TYR A 68 3.06 0.89 -5.25
C TYR A 68 3.94 -0.33 -5.01
N ARG A 69 4.66 -0.79 -6.04
CA ARG A 69 5.68 -1.86 -5.94
C ARG A 69 6.75 -1.51 -4.92
N LYS A 70 7.43 -0.38 -5.13
CA LYS A 70 8.51 0.09 -4.25
C LYS A 70 8.04 0.28 -2.82
N ALA A 71 6.86 0.89 -2.62
CA ALA A 71 6.29 1.04 -1.29
C ALA A 71 6.04 -0.31 -0.60
N SER A 72 5.54 -1.29 -1.37
CA SER A 72 5.33 -2.65 -0.87
C SER A 72 6.66 -3.33 -0.55
N ASP A 73 7.69 -3.19 -1.40
CA ASP A 73 9.03 -3.72 -1.12
C ASP A 73 9.64 -3.15 0.17
N ILE A 74 9.48 -1.85 0.41
CA ILE A 74 9.96 -1.19 1.63
C ILE A 74 9.29 -1.80 2.86
N ILE A 75 7.97 -2.00 2.81
CA ILE A 75 7.20 -2.56 3.92
C ILE A 75 7.53 -4.05 4.11
N GLU A 76 7.61 -4.83 3.04
CA GLU A 76 7.91 -6.26 3.09
C GLU A 76 9.33 -6.55 3.61
N ASN A 77 10.28 -5.64 3.40
CA ASN A 77 11.64 -5.72 3.93
C ASN A 77 11.79 -5.10 5.34
N SER A 78 10.71 -4.59 5.93
CA SER A 78 10.73 -4.08 7.32
C SER A 78 10.50 -5.19 8.35
N ASP A 79 10.63 -4.87 9.63
CA ASP A 79 10.31 -5.77 10.74
C ASP A 79 8.87 -5.57 11.29
N LEU A 80 8.02 -4.86 10.55
CA LEU A 80 6.63 -4.61 10.93
C LEU A 80 5.75 -5.84 10.74
N ASP A 81 4.71 -5.96 11.57
CA ASP A 81 3.61 -6.90 11.36
C ASP A 81 2.61 -6.29 10.37
N TYR A 82 2.84 -6.55 9.08
CA TYR A 82 2.11 -5.88 8.01
C TYR A 82 1.00 -6.74 7.39
N THR A 83 0.03 -6.04 6.80
CA THR A 83 -0.89 -6.60 5.82
C THR A 83 -1.01 -5.61 4.66
N ILE A 84 -0.64 -6.06 3.45
CA ILE A 84 -0.78 -5.26 2.24
C ILE A 84 -2.06 -5.70 1.51
N ILE A 85 -3.01 -4.78 1.38
CA ILE A 85 -4.27 -4.99 0.67
C ILE A 85 -4.10 -4.44 -0.74
N ARG A 86 -4.32 -5.28 -1.76
CA ARG A 86 -4.33 -4.92 -3.18
C ARG A 86 -5.78 -4.96 -3.69
N PRO A 87 -6.58 -3.90 -3.49
CA PRO A 87 -7.98 -3.91 -3.89
C PRO A 87 -8.10 -4.02 -5.41
N GLY A 88 -9.22 -4.56 -5.88
CA GLY A 88 -9.58 -4.48 -7.29
C GLY A 88 -9.87 -3.04 -7.73
N TRP A 89 -10.36 -2.89 -8.95
CA TRP A 89 -10.83 -1.61 -9.45
C TRP A 89 -12.00 -1.10 -8.60
N LEU A 90 -11.87 0.12 -8.08
CA LEU A 90 -12.86 0.73 -7.21
C LEU A 90 -13.93 1.48 -8.03
N THR A 91 -15.14 1.48 -7.51
CA THR A 91 -16.29 2.22 -8.06
C THR A 91 -17.03 2.90 -6.92
N ASP A 92 -17.59 4.07 -7.18
CA ASP A 92 -18.50 4.77 -6.26
C ASP A 92 -19.96 4.28 -6.41
N LYS A 93 -20.19 3.26 -7.25
CA LYS A 93 -21.51 2.66 -7.42
C LYS A 93 -21.94 1.99 -6.11
N ASN A 94 -23.14 2.33 -5.65
CA ASN A 94 -23.77 1.58 -4.57
C ASN A 94 -24.18 0.19 -5.11
N GLU A 95 -23.52 -0.86 -4.64
CA GLU A 95 -23.83 -2.24 -5.02
C GLU A 95 -24.94 -2.88 -4.15
N ASN A 96 -25.43 -2.17 -3.12
CA ASN A 96 -26.53 -2.63 -2.24
C ASN A 96 -27.92 -2.14 -2.72
N VAL A 97 -28.08 -1.93 -4.03
CA VAL A 97 -29.39 -1.59 -4.62
C VAL A 97 -30.25 -2.81 -4.83
#